data_AF-A0A4R4ZNM8-F1
#
_entry.id   AF-A0A4R4ZNM8-F1
#
_cell.length_a   1.000
_cell.length_b   1.000
_cell.length_c   1.000
_cell.angle_alpha   90.00
_cell.angle_beta   90.00
_cell.angle_gamma   90.00
#
_symmetry.space_group_name_H-M   'P 1'
#
loop_
_entity.id
_entity.type
_entity.pdbx_description
1 polymer ?
#
loop_
_entity_poly.entity_id
_entity_poly.type
_entity_poly.pdbx_seq_one_letter_code
_entity_poly.pdbx_strand_id
1 'polypeptide(L)'
;MSDVDSVCLAVPESPAEVAAWVVDDIGAEMLAAEGNIVRLRVRGVTVDDWLGLVVQPNGFVEVDPEPGEAQAVDAYGIEVQVRGGGVALRAEADLIFQKLVDRRPTVPMLLLTNLDTLVAAHLPAAGTHFFEGSISQDEPDLDKWRPWVVARSDGR
;
A
#
# COMPACT_ATOMS: atom_id res chain seq x y z
N MET A 1 6.40 17.71 -7.96
CA MET A 1 5.43 16.76 -7.37
C MET A 1 5.98 16.35 -6.02
N SER A 2 5.14 16.15 -5.02
CA SER A 2 5.58 15.52 -3.77
C SER A 2 5.75 14.04 -4.09
N ASP A 3 6.87 13.44 -3.70
CA ASP A 3 7.02 11.98 -3.74
C ASP A 3 5.95 11.38 -2.80
N VAL A 4 5.32 10.29 -3.23
CA VAL A 4 4.29 9.57 -2.45
C VAL A 4 4.60 8.09 -2.55
N ASP A 5 4.77 7.46 -1.40
CA ASP A 5 4.83 6.00 -1.30
C ASP A 5 3.49 5.50 -0.77
N SER A 6 3.04 4.34 -1.26
CA SER A 6 1.73 3.80 -0.94
C SER A 6 1.80 2.35 -0.51
N VAL A 7 1.07 2.02 0.56
CA VAL A 7 0.76 0.63 0.92
C VAL A 7 -0.65 0.31 0.46
N CYS A 8 -0.81 -0.59 -0.52
CA CYS A 8 -2.12 -1.04 -1.00
C CYS A 8 -2.51 -2.35 -0.30
N LEU A 9 -3.77 -2.48 0.11
CA LEU A 9 -4.28 -3.62 0.88
C LEU A 9 -5.46 -4.31 0.17
N ALA A 10 -5.42 -5.65 0.11
CA ALA A 10 -6.52 -6.46 -0.42
C ALA A 10 -7.42 -6.91 0.73
N VAL A 11 -8.35 -6.03 1.09
CA VAL A 11 -9.22 -6.17 2.27
C VAL A 11 -10.65 -5.75 1.94
N PRO A 12 -11.69 -6.42 2.50
CA PRO A 12 -13.08 -5.98 2.34
C PRO A 12 -13.44 -4.74 3.17
N GLU A 13 -12.61 -4.37 4.14
CA GLU A 13 -12.84 -3.27 5.08
C GLU A 13 -12.84 -1.89 4.41
N SER A 14 -13.60 -0.98 5.01
CA SER A 14 -13.64 0.42 4.60
C SER A 14 -12.37 1.20 4.99
N PRO A 15 -12.10 2.36 4.36
CA PRO A 15 -10.99 3.23 4.77
C PRO A 15 -11.00 3.62 6.25
N ALA A 16 -12.18 3.75 6.87
CA ALA A 16 -12.30 4.07 8.28
C ALA A 16 -11.87 2.91 9.19
N GLU A 17 -12.24 1.68 8.83
CA GLU A 17 -11.83 0.47 9.56
C GLU A 17 -10.33 0.22 9.42
N VAL A 18 -9.78 0.37 8.20
CA VAL A 18 -8.32 0.28 7.98
C VAL A 18 -7.58 1.38 8.73
N ALA A 19 -8.09 2.62 8.76
CA ALA A 19 -7.48 3.69 9.52
C ALA A 19 -7.45 3.40 11.03
N ALA A 20 -8.50 2.77 11.58
CA ALA A 20 -8.50 2.32 12.97
C ALA A 20 -7.38 1.30 13.22
N TRP A 21 -7.14 0.36 12.29
CA TRP A 21 -6.01 -0.56 12.39
C TRP A 21 -4.67 0.18 12.39
N VAL A 22 -4.50 1.16 11.49
CA VAL A 22 -3.26 1.94 11.42
C VAL A 22 -3.01 2.71 12.72
N VAL A 23 -4.06 3.26 13.34
CA VAL A 23 -3.95 3.88 14.67
C VAL A 23 -3.44 2.88 15.72
N ASP A 24 -4.06 1.70 15.79
CA ASP A 24 -3.74 0.70 16.81
C ASP A 24 -2.39 -0.01 16.58
N ASP A 25 -2.10 -0.37 15.34
CA ASP A 25 -0.99 -1.26 14.96
C ASP A 25 0.35 -0.51 14.86
N ILE A 26 0.33 0.75 14.43
CA ILE A 26 1.54 1.56 14.23
C ILE A 26 1.59 2.84 15.08
N GLY A 27 0.58 3.09 15.92
CA GLY A 27 0.53 4.23 16.83
C GLY A 27 0.29 5.56 16.12
N ALA A 28 -0.46 5.55 15.02
CA ALA A 28 -0.84 6.77 14.32
C ALA A 28 -1.92 7.56 15.09
N GLU A 29 -2.03 8.85 14.80
CA GLU A 29 -3.08 9.74 15.33
C GLU A 29 -4.01 10.18 14.21
N MET A 30 -5.31 10.04 14.42
CA MET A 30 -6.32 10.55 13.49
C MET A 30 -6.41 12.07 13.56
N LEU A 31 -6.29 12.72 12.40
CA LEU A 31 -6.42 14.17 12.25
C LEU A 31 -7.81 14.58 11.76
N ALA A 32 -8.32 13.87 10.76
CA ALA A 32 -9.62 14.16 10.15
C ALA A 32 -10.17 12.93 9.42
N ALA A 33 -11.50 12.86 9.31
CA ALA A 33 -12.21 11.88 8.48
C ALA A 33 -13.28 12.61 7.66
N GLU A 34 -13.20 12.48 6.33
CA GLU A 34 -14.05 13.19 5.38
C GLU A 34 -14.51 12.21 4.28
N GLY A 35 -15.76 11.77 4.35
CA GLY A 35 -16.27 10.76 3.44
C GLY A 35 -15.46 9.46 3.53
N ASN A 36 -14.87 9.05 2.40
CA ASN A 36 -14.03 7.84 2.32
C ASN A 36 -12.52 8.12 2.52
N ILE A 37 -12.15 9.32 2.95
CA ILE A 37 -10.74 9.69 3.16
C ILE A 37 -10.50 9.91 4.66
N VAL A 38 -9.51 9.23 5.21
CA VAL A 38 -9.06 9.41 6.60
C VAL A 38 -7.63 9.89 6.60
N ARG A 39 -7.38 11.02 7.25
CA ARG A 39 -6.05 11.62 7.40
C ARG A 39 -5.51 11.33 8.78
N LEU A 40 -4.33 10.76 8.83
CA LEU A 40 -3.61 10.45 10.05
C LEU A 40 -2.24 11.15 10.04
N ARG A 41 -1.58 11.12 11.18
CA ARG A 41 -0.13 11.37 11.29
C ARG A 41 0.53 10.30 12.13
N VAL A 42 1.78 9.99 11.84
CA VAL A 42 2.60 9.07 12.63
C VAL A 42 3.97 9.66 12.85
N ARG A 43 4.62 9.34 13.97
CA ARG A 43 6.02 9.73 14.20
C ARG A 43 6.92 8.94 13.26
N GLY A 44 7.80 9.66 12.54
CA GLY A 44 8.87 9.03 11.79
C GLY A 44 9.80 8.25 12.72
N VAL A 45 10.37 7.16 12.20
CA VAL A 45 11.33 6.33 12.93
C VAL A 45 12.76 6.78 12.66
N THR A 46 13.05 7.13 11.41
CA THR A 46 14.33 7.58 10.89
C THR A 46 14.44 9.10 10.80
N VAL A 47 13.29 9.80 10.84
CA VAL A 47 13.22 11.27 10.91
C VAL A 47 12.64 11.72 12.23
N ASP A 48 13.20 12.80 12.79
CA ASP A 48 12.64 13.47 13.98
C ASP A 48 11.52 14.45 13.59
N ASP A 49 10.52 13.94 12.86
CA ASP A 49 9.36 14.71 12.43
C ASP A 49 8.10 13.82 12.31
N TRP A 50 6.96 14.44 12.03
CA TRP A 50 5.71 13.76 11.72
C TRP A 50 5.61 13.45 10.22
N LEU A 51 5.09 12.26 9.93
CA LEU A 51 4.64 11.87 8.59
C LEU A 51 3.13 11.98 8.52
N GLY A 52 2.61 12.42 7.38
CA GLY A 52 1.18 12.35 7.09
C GLY A 52 0.84 11.00 6.49
N LEU A 53 -0.27 10.41 6.91
CA LEU A 53 -0.85 9.25 6.24
C LEU A 53 -2.24 9.58 5.70
N VAL A 54 -2.60 9.02 4.55
CA VAL A 54 -3.95 9.13 4.00
C VAL A 54 -4.46 7.73 3.66
N VAL A 55 -5.53 7.31 4.33
CA VAL A 55 -6.23 6.05 4.05
C VAL A 55 -7.46 6.36 3.21
N GLN A 56 -7.58 5.72 2.05
CA GLN A 56 -8.64 5.98 1.07
C GLN A 56 -8.90 4.76 0.18
N PRO A 57 -10.01 4.71 -0.57
CA PRO A 57 -10.18 3.72 -1.64
C PRO A 57 -9.04 3.86 -2.65
N ASN A 58 -8.51 2.75 -3.12
CA ASN A 58 -7.50 2.75 -4.17
C ASN A 58 -8.15 3.18 -5.49
N GLY A 59 -7.78 4.36 -5.98
CA GLY A 59 -8.30 4.94 -7.21
C GLY A 59 -7.69 4.39 -8.49
N PHE A 60 -6.72 3.48 -8.38
CA PHE A 60 -6.00 2.87 -9.51
C PHE A 60 -6.42 1.43 -9.77
N VAL A 61 -7.52 0.97 -9.18
CA VAL A 61 -8.05 -0.37 -9.47
C VAL A 61 -8.77 -0.33 -10.82
N GLU A 62 -8.28 -1.10 -11.80
CA GLU A 62 -9.06 -1.39 -13.00
C GLU A 62 -10.03 -2.56 -12.70
N VAL A 63 -11.30 -2.35 -13.01
CA VAL A 63 -12.38 -3.28 -12.67
C VAL A 63 -12.47 -4.39 -13.72
N ASP A 64 -12.22 -4.07 -14.98
CA ASP A 64 -12.29 -5.02 -16.10
C ASP A 64 -11.12 -4.77 -17.07
N PRO A 65 -9.87 -5.05 -16.66
CA PRO A 65 -8.70 -4.74 -17.47
C PRO A 65 -8.69 -5.58 -18.74
N GLU A 66 -8.53 -4.93 -19.90
CA GLU A 66 -8.29 -5.65 -21.15
C GLU A 66 -6.94 -6.40 -21.08
N PRO A 67 -6.71 -7.41 -21.94
CA PRO A 67 -5.39 -8.04 -22.05
C PRO A 67 -4.31 -6.99 -22.35
N GLY A 68 -3.37 -6.79 -21.42
CA GLY A 68 -2.37 -5.72 -21.50
C GLY A 68 -2.57 -4.58 -20.49
N GLU A 69 -3.72 -4.54 -19.80
CA GLU A 69 -4.07 -3.47 -18.85
C GLU A 69 -4.05 -3.93 -17.39
N ALA A 70 -3.68 -5.19 -17.14
CA ALA A 70 -3.64 -5.74 -15.78
C ALA A 70 -2.58 -5.01 -14.94
N GLN A 71 -2.98 -4.61 -13.73
CA GLN A 71 -2.11 -3.96 -12.76
C GLN A 71 -1.99 -4.79 -11.48
N ALA A 72 -0.83 -4.73 -10.85
CA ALA A 72 -0.57 -5.41 -9.57
C ALA A 72 -1.58 -5.02 -8.48
N VAL A 73 -2.07 -3.78 -8.54
CA VAL A 73 -2.97 -3.19 -7.55
C VAL A 73 -4.45 -3.49 -7.76
N ASP A 74 -4.84 -4.17 -8.84
CA ASP A 74 -6.26 -4.33 -9.17
C ASP A 74 -7.06 -5.11 -8.12
N ALA A 75 -6.43 -5.99 -7.35
CA ALA A 75 -7.09 -6.72 -6.26
C ALA A 75 -7.04 -5.98 -4.90
N TYR A 76 -6.46 -4.77 -4.85
CA TYR A 76 -6.15 -4.05 -3.62
C TYR A 76 -7.01 -2.79 -3.52
N GLY A 77 -8.19 -2.93 -2.90
CA GLY A 77 -9.21 -1.88 -2.85
C GLY A 77 -8.91 -0.68 -1.94
N ILE A 78 -7.91 -0.77 -1.06
CA ILE A 78 -7.54 0.30 -0.12
C ILE A 78 -6.09 0.73 -0.35
N GLU A 79 -5.85 2.04 -0.29
CA GLU A 79 -4.54 2.67 -0.37
C GLU A 79 -4.25 3.43 0.93
N VAL A 80 -3.06 3.20 1.51
CA VAL A 80 -2.48 4.01 2.59
C VAL A 80 -1.28 4.77 2.04
N GLN A 81 -1.48 6.05 1.72
CA GLN A 81 -0.41 6.92 1.26
C GLN A 81 0.43 7.40 2.43
N VAL A 82 1.74 7.28 2.30
CA VAL A 82 2.74 7.87 3.19
C VAL A 82 3.21 9.17 2.56
N ARG A 83 3.08 10.27 3.30
CA ARG A 83 3.46 11.61 2.87
C ARG A 83 4.49 12.20 3.82
N GLY A 84 5.57 12.69 3.25
CA GLY A 84 6.69 13.30 3.97
C GLY A 84 7.63 13.99 3.00
N GLY A 85 8.49 14.87 3.51
CA GLY A 85 9.49 15.56 2.69
C GLY A 85 10.81 14.81 2.63
N GLY A 86 11.34 14.58 1.43
CA GLY A 86 12.74 14.25 1.18
C GLY A 86 13.11 12.76 1.17
N VAL A 87 14.42 12.51 1.09
CA VAL A 87 15.05 11.19 0.88
C VAL A 87 14.69 10.11 1.91
N ALA A 88 14.13 10.49 3.07
CA ALA A 88 13.75 9.54 4.10
C ALA A 88 12.34 8.94 3.91
N LEU A 89 11.50 9.52 3.05
CA LEU A 89 10.13 9.04 2.82
C LEU A 89 10.10 7.55 2.52
N ARG A 90 11.06 7.10 1.71
CA ARG A 90 11.16 5.71 1.32
C ARG A 90 11.41 4.77 2.50
N ALA A 91 12.42 5.09 3.31
CA ALA A 91 12.77 4.28 4.46
C ALA A 91 11.61 4.21 5.47
N GLU A 92 10.87 5.30 5.64
CA GLU A 92 9.69 5.33 6.48
C GLU A 92 8.54 4.47 5.92
N ALA A 93 8.29 4.53 4.61
CA ALA A 93 7.27 3.71 3.98
C ALA A 93 7.60 2.20 4.09
N ASP A 94 8.87 1.82 3.91
CA ASP A 94 9.33 0.44 4.12
C ASP A 94 9.06 -0.04 5.56
N LEU A 95 9.31 0.83 6.56
CA LEU A 95 9.09 0.52 7.97
C LEU A 95 7.60 0.44 8.31
N ILE A 96 6.76 1.31 7.74
CA ILE A 96 5.31 1.25 7.88
C ILE A 96 4.77 -0.05 7.30
N PHE A 97 5.18 -0.40 6.08
CA PHE A 97 4.81 -1.66 5.43
C PHE A 97 5.19 -2.87 6.30
N GLN A 98 6.43 -2.94 6.78
CA GLN A 98 6.89 -4.05 7.64
C GLN A 98 6.07 -4.17 8.92
N LYS A 99 5.81 -3.04 9.60
CA LYS A 99 4.98 -3.05 10.82
C LYS A 99 3.56 -3.55 10.54
N LEU A 100 2.96 -3.14 9.42
CA LEU A 100 1.62 -3.61 9.03
C LEU A 100 1.64 -5.11 8.75
N VAL A 101 2.64 -5.62 8.02
CA VAL A 101 2.81 -7.06 7.78
C VAL A 101 2.96 -7.84 9.08
N ASP A 102 3.79 -7.37 10.01
CA ASP A 102 4.01 -8.04 11.30
C ASP A 102 2.75 -8.09 12.17
N ARG A 103 1.92 -7.03 12.11
CA ARG A 103 0.68 -6.93 12.88
C ARG A 103 -0.50 -7.63 12.21
N ARG A 104 -0.48 -7.72 10.88
CA ARG A 104 -1.55 -8.29 10.05
C ARG A 104 -0.99 -9.28 9.03
N PRO A 105 -0.34 -10.38 9.45
CA PRO A 105 0.34 -11.32 8.55
C PRO A 105 -0.62 -12.11 7.64
N THR A 106 -1.93 -11.95 7.81
CA THR A 106 -2.97 -12.58 6.99
C THR A 106 -3.55 -11.65 5.93
N VAL A 107 -3.13 -10.37 5.90
CA VAL A 107 -3.64 -9.38 4.96
C VAL A 107 -2.65 -9.23 3.81
N PRO A 108 -3.04 -9.48 2.55
CA PRO A 108 -2.18 -9.20 1.42
C PRO A 108 -1.91 -7.70 1.27
N MET A 109 -0.65 -7.33 1.04
CA MET A 109 -0.22 -5.93 0.94
C MET A 109 0.81 -5.73 -0.16
N LEU A 110 0.77 -4.59 -0.83
CA LEU A 110 1.81 -4.13 -1.76
C LEU A 110 2.40 -2.83 -1.24
N LEU A 111 3.70 -2.64 -1.44
CA LEU A 111 4.39 -1.37 -1.28
C LEU A 111 4.77 -0.84 -2.65
N LEU A 112 4.38 0.41 -2.93
CA LEU A 112 4.68 1.14 -4.15
C LEU A 112 5.39 2.45 -3.83
N THR A 113 6.27 2.87 -4.73
CA THR A 113 6.84 4.22 -4.75
C THR A 113 6.32 4.96 -5.97
N ASN A 114 5.93 6.22 -5.78
CA ASN A 114 5.38 7.11 -6.81
C ASN A 114 4.22 6.50 -7.62
N LEU A 115 3.51 5.54 -7.02
CA LEU A 115 2.39 4.83 -7.61
C LEU A 115 2.72 4.05 -8.90
N ASP A 116 3.98 3.93 -9.30
CA ASP A 116 4.38 3.27 -10.54
C ASP A 116 5.32 2.08 -10.30
N THR A 117 6.12 2.16 -9.24
CA THR A 117 7.20 1.23 -8.97
C THR A 117 6.81 0.33 -7.82
N LEU A 118 6.61 -0.95 -8.11
CA LEU A 118 6.36 -2.00 -7.13
C LEU A 118 7.66 -2.40 -6.42
N VAL A 119 7.60 -2.44 -5.10
CA VAL A 119 8.78 -2.54 -4.24
C VAL A 119 8.76 -3.81 -3.42
N ALA A 120 7.62 -4.08 -2.80
CA ALA A 120 7.44 -5.26 -2.00
C ALA A 120 6.00 -5.75 -2.12
N ALA A 121 5.84 -7.05 -1.95
CA ALA A 121 4.54 -7.68 -1.89
C ALA A 121 4.53 -8.68 -0.74
N HIS A 122 3.47 -8.66 0.05
CA HIS A 122 3.21 -9.63 1.09
C HIS A 122 1.98 -10.45 0.72
N LEU A 123 2.16 -11.78 0.63
CA LEU A 123 1.08 -12.75 0.54
C LEU A 123 1.13 -13.68 1.75
N PRO A 124 0.01 -13.93 2.45
CA PRO A 124 0.01 -14.77 3.64
C PRO A 124 0.62 -16.17 3.44
N ALA A 125 0.41 -16.76 2.25
CA ALA A 125 0.92 -18.10 1.92
C ALA A 125 2.37 -18.13 1.43
N ALA A 126 2.89 -17.01 0.90
CA ALA A 126 4.22 -16.94 0.28
C ALA A 126 5.22 -16.11 1.09
N GLY A 127 4.75 -15.38 2.11
CA GLY A 127 5.54 -14.41 2.87
C GLY A 127 5.70 -13.08 2.14
N THR A 128 6.75 -12.35 2.52
CA THR A 128 7.07 -11.04 1.95
C THR A 128 8.20 -11.18 0.93
N HIS A 129 7.97 -10.67 -0.28
CA HIS A 129 8.96 -10.55 -1.33
C HIS A 129 9.33 -9.08 -1.55
N PHE A 130 10.63 -8.82 -1.70
CA PHE A 130 11.16 -7.52 -2.08
C PHE A 130 11.70 -7.63 -3.50
N PHE A 131 11.23 -6.73 -4.37
CA PHE A 131 11.62 -6.71 -5.77
C PHE A 131 12.98 -6.01 -5.92
N GLU A 132 13.84 -6.59 -6.76
CA GLU A 132 15.11 -5.96 -7.13
C GLU A 132 14.93 -5.10 -8.38
N GLY A 133 15.43 -3.85 -8.34
CA GLY A 133 15.34 -2.91 -9.45
C GLY A 133 14.02 -2.13 -9.48
N SER A 134 13.76 -1.44 -10.59
CA SER A 134 12.48 -0.78 -10.83
C SER A 134 11.55 -1.75 -11.52
N ILE A 135 10.55 -2.24 -10.79
CA ILE A 135 9.49 -3.11 -11.28
C ILE A 135 8.24 -2.27 -11.46
N SER A 136 7.75 -2.14 -12.68
CA SER A 136 6.47 -1.50 -12.93
C SER A 136 5.33 -2.31 -12.31
N GLN A 137 4.33 -1.63 -11.76
CA GLN A 137 3.08 -2.28 -11.35
C GLN A 137 2.21 -2.74 -12.53
N ASP A 138 2.54 -2.34 -13.76
CA ASP A 138 1.75 -2.59 -14.97
C ASP A 138 2.22 -3.85 -15.72
N GLU A 139 1.53 -4.16 -16.83
CA GLU A 139 1.73 -5.36 -17.66
C GLU A 139 3.17 -5.63 -18.14
N PRO A 140 4.03 -4.64 -18.48
CA PRO A 140 5.39 -4.92 -18.95
C PRO A 140 6.23 -5.77 -17.98
N ASP A 141 5.90 -5.74 -16.68
CA ASP A 141 6.55 -6.51 -15.63
C ASP A 141 5.64 -7.56 -14.98
N LEU A 142 4.50 -7.90 -15.61
CA LEU A 142 3.49 -8.83 -15.09
C LEU A 142 4.07 -10.16 -14.65
N ASP A 143 4.93 -10.77 -15.46
CA ASP A 143 5.55 -12.06 -15.13
C ASP A 143 6.44 -12.00 -13.88
N LYS A 144 6.93 -10.80 -13.52
CA LYS A 144 7.77 -10.60 -12.33
C LYS A 144 6.94 -10.51 -11.06
N TRP A 145 5.83 -9.75 -11.09
CA TRP A 145 5.03 -9.49 -9.89
C TRP A 145 3.87 -10.47 -9.69
N ARG A 146 3.31 -11.05 -10.76
CA ARG A 146 2.12 -11.92 -10.70
C ARG A 146 2.17 -13.04 -9.66
N PRO A 147 3.30 -13.75 -9.45
CA PRO A 147 3.38 -14.81 -8.42
C PRO A 147 3.23 -14.29 -6.98
N TRP A 148 3.40 -12.99 -6.78
CA TRP A 148 3.49 -12.34 -5.47
C TRP A 148 2.30 -11.43 -5.17
N VAL A 149 1.29 -11.35 -6.04
CA VAL A 149 0.09 -10.54 -5.80
C VAL A 149 -1.16 -11.40 -5.73
N VAL A 150 -2.20 -10.88 -5.09
CA VAL A 150 -3.52 -11.51 -5.09
C VAL A 150 -4.01 -11.58 -6.53
N ALA A 151 -4.26 -12.79 -7.03
CA ALA A 151 -5.02 -12.95 -8.25
C ALA A 151 -6.40 -12.33 -8.02
N ARG A 152 -6.86 -11.46 -8.93
CA ARG A 152 -8.28 -11.11 -8.94
C ARG A 152 -9.06 -12.42 -9.02
N SER A 153 -9.83 -12.70 -7.99
CA SER A 153 -10.89 -13.68 -8.11
C SER A 153 -11.93 -13.08 -9.02
N ASP A 154 -11.96 -13.53 -10.28
CA ASP A 154 -13.07 -13.30 -11.19
C ASP A 154 -14.33 -13.65 -10.39
N GLY A 155 -15.16 -12.64 -10.10
CA GLY A 155 -16.43 -12.86 -9.44
C GLY A 155 -17.26 -13.82 -10.28
N ARG A 156 -17.26 -15.09 -9.90
CA ARG A 156 -18.23 -16.10 -10.35
C ARG A 156 -19.47 -16.06 -9.46
#